data_AF-A0A3D4VZG0-F1
#
_entry.id   AF-A0A3D4VZG0-F1
#
_cell.length_a   1.000
_cell.length_b   1.000
_cell.length_c   1.000
_cell.angle_alpha   90.00
_cell.angle_beta   90.00
_cell.angle_gamma   90.00
#
_symmetry.space_group_name_H-M   'P 1'
#
loop_
_entity.id
_entity.type
_entity.pdbx_description
1 polymer ?
#
loop_
_entity_poly.entity_id
_entity_poly.type
_entity_poly.pdbx_seq_one_letter_code
_entity_poly.pdbx_strand_id
1 'polypeptide(L)' 'WHMGGFDDAAKGGCFAISEAYDKYPLAVKLHIADLKATYLMEHRTSAVR' A
#
# COMPACT_ATOMS: atom_id res chain seq x y z
N TRP A 1 13.65 -1.93 -4.04
CA TRP A 1 13.67 -1.56 -2.61
C TRP A 1 14.05 -2.80 -1.82
N HIS A 2 15.16 -2.77 -1.07
CA HIS A 2 15.69 -3.91 -0.32
C HIS A 2 15.05 -3.93 1.09
N MET A 3 13.76 -4.24 1.18
CA MET A 3 13.14 -4.58 2.48
C MET A 3 13.41 -6.06 2.73
N GLY A 4 14.65 -6.37 3.16
CA GLY A 4 15.07 -7.74 3.45
C GLY A 4 14.47 -8.25 4.77
N GLY A 5 14.55 -9.57 5.02
CA GLY A 5 13.96 -10.23 6.20
C GLY A 5 14.47 -9.80 7.58
N PHE A 6 15.32 -8.77 7.67
CA PHE A 6 15.70 -8.10 8.92
C PHE A 6 14.84 -6.88 9.24
N ASP A 7 14.12 -6.34 8.26
CA ASP A 7 13.27 -5.18 8.40
C ASP A 7 12.06 -5.48 9.31
N ASP A 8 11.82 -4.62 10.30
CA ASP A 8 10.74 -4.82 11.28
C ASP A 8 9.35 -4.70 10.66
N ALA A 9 9.21 -3.97 9.55
CA ALA A 9 7.97 -3.96 8.78
C ALA A 9 7.77 -5.29 8.03
N ALA A 10 8.83 -5.87 7.47
CA ALA A 10 8.79 -7.21 6.86
C ALA A 10 8.49 -8.33 7.88
N LYS A 11 8.88 -8.17 9.15
CA LYS A 11 8.54 -9.10 10.25
C LYS A 11 7.17 -8.84 10.90
N GLY A 12 6.45 -7.81 10.47
CA GLY A 12 5.14 -7.44 11.02
C GLY A 12 5.18 -6.75 12.39
N GLY A 13 6.36 -6.29 12.85
CA GLY A 13 6.54 -5.55 14.10
C GLY A 13 6.41 -4.03 13.97
N CYS A 14 6.36 -3.50 12.74
CA CYS A 14 6.26 -2.06 12.49
C CYS A 14 4.81 -1.62 12.25
N PHE A 15 4.30 -0.75 13.12
CA PHE A 15 2.96 -0.18 13.05
C PHE A 15 2.94 1.29 12.56
N ALA A 16 4.09 1.82 12.13
CA ALA A 16 4.23 3.23 11.75
C ALA A 16 3.26 3.66 10.65
N ILE A 17 2.91 2.76 9.72
CA ILE A 17 1.88 3.03 8.70
C ILE A 17 0.49 3.16 9.33
N SER A 18 0.12 2.26 10.25
CA SER A 18 -1.17 2.31 10.94
C SER A 18 -1.30 3.59 11.74
N GLU A 19 -0.26 3.97 12.49
CA GLU A 19 -0.23 5.23 13.25
C GLU A 19 -0.32 6.47 12.33
N ALA A 20 0.33 6.45 11.16
CA ALA A 20 0.22 7.52 10.19
C ALA A 20 -1.20 7.64 9.61
N TYR A 21 -1.85 6.50 9.37
CA TYR A 21 -3.24 6.45 8.88
C TYR A 21 -4.26 6.91 9.92
N ASP A 22 -4.05 6.62 11.20
CA ASP A 22 -4.86 7.17 12.28
C ASP A 22 -4.76 8.71 12.33
N LYS A 23 -3.54 9.25 12.16
CA LYS A 23 -3.31 10.69 12.19
C LYS A 23 -3.82 11.41 10.93
N TYR A 24 -3.78 10.75 9.77
CA TYR A 24 -4.13 11.34 8.48
C TYR A 24 -5.19 10.52 7.74
N PRO A 25 -6.48 10.66 8.08
CA PRO A 25 -7.56 9.88 7.46
C PRO A 25 -7.69 10.06 5.94
N LEU A 26 -7.22 11.19 5.39
CA LEU A 26 -7.16 11.43 3.95
C LEU A 26 -6.16 10.49 3.26
N ALA A 27 -5.06 10.12 3.91
CA ALA A 27 -4.08 9.19 3.37
C ALA A 27 -4.67 7.80 3.16
N VAL A 28 -5.51 7.32 4.09
CA VAL A 28 -6.25 6.05 3.94
C VAL A 28 -7.20 6.09 2.75
N LYS A 29 -7.97 7.17 2.62
CA LYS A 29 -8.92 7.34 1.52
C LYS A 29 -8.21 7.39 0.17
N LEU A 30 -7.09 8.11 0.09
CA LEU A 30 -6.25 8.17 -1.10
C LEU A 30 -5.67 6.79 -1.43
N HIS A 31 -5.14 6.07 -0.45
CA HIS A 31 -4.57 4.73 -0.65
C HIS A 31 -5.62 3.75 -1.22
N ILE A 32 -6.85 3.75 -0.69
CA ILE A 32 -7.94 2.91 -1.22
C ILE A 32 -8.35 3.34 -2.63
N ALA A 33 -8.41 4.65 -2.90
CA ALA A 33 -8.74 5.15 -4.24
C ALA A 33 -7.69 4.74 -5.28
N ASP A 34 -6.40 4.79 -4.92
CA ASP A 34 -5.29 4.38 -5.77
C ASP A 34 -5.33 2.88 -6.10
N LEU A 35 -5.59 2.03 -5.09
CA LEU A 35 -5.79 0.59 -5.29
C LEU A 35 -6.97 0.29 -6.23
N LYS A 36 -8.09 1.00 -6.05
CA LYS A 36 -9.28 0.84 -6.91
C LYS A 36 -9.00 1.31 -8.33
N ALA A 37 -8.31 2.43 -8.50
CA ALA A 37 -7.92 2.94 -9.80
C ALA A 37 -7.02 1.93 -10.52
N THR A 38 -6.00 1.40 -9.83
CA THR A 38 -5.12 0.36 -10.36
C THR A 38 -5.91 -0.87 -10.77
N TYR A 39 -6.77 -1.41 -9.90
CA TYR A 39 -7.61 -2.56 -10.23
C TYR A 39 -8.48 -2.32 -11.49
N LEU A 40 -9.13 -1.17 -11.59
CA LEU A 40 -10.00 -0.84 -12.72
C LEU A 40 -9.23 -0.61 -14.02
N MET A 41 -8.05 0.01 -13.95
CA MET A 41 -7.21 0.30 -15.10
C MET A 41 -6.50 -0.97 -15.57
N GLU A 42 -5.87 -1.72 -14.68
CA GLU A 42 -5.21 -2.98 -15.00
C GLU A 42 -6.20 -4.03 -15.50
N HIS A 43 -7.44 -4.07 -14.99
CA HIS A 43 -8.47 -4.98 -15.52
C HIS A 43 -8.76 -4.76 -17.02
N ARG A 44 -8.37 -3.61 -17.59
CA ARG A 44 -8.57 -3.28 -19.02
C ARG A 44 -7.27 -3.03 -19.80
N THR A 45 -6.12 -2.88 -19.14
CA THR A 45 -4.84 -2.55 -19.80
C THR A 45 -3.65 -3.37 -19.31
N SER A 46 -3.84 -4.39 -18.48
CA SER A 46 -2.74 -5.27 -18.04
C SER A 46 -2.20 -6.05 -19.24
N ALA A 47 -1.09 -5.56 -19.81
CA ALA A 47 -0.30 -6.25 -20.83
C ALA A 47 0.60 -7.33 -20.21
N VAL A 48 0.11 -8.03 -19.18
CA VAL A 48 0.83 -9.15 -18.59
C VAL A 48 0.74 -10.31 -19.58
N ARG A 49 1.89 -10.61 -20.19
CA ARG A 49 2.13 -11.75 -21.08
C ARG A 49 2.47 -12.99 -20.26
#